data_AF-A0A9E5S336-F1
#
_entry.id   AF-A0A9E5S336-F1
#
_cell.length_a   1.000
_cell.length_b   1.000
_cell.length_c   1.000
_cell.angle_alpha   90.00
_cell.angle_beta   90.00
_cell.angle_gamma   90.00
#
_symmetry.space_group_name_H-M   'P 1'
#
loop_
_entity.id
_entity.type
_entity.pdbx_description
1 polymer ?
#
loop_
_entity_poly.entity_id
_entity_poly.type
_entity_poly.pdbx_seq_one_letter_code
_entity_poly.pdbx_strand_id
1 'polypeptide(L)' 'MNEATLQIGITAVSNAHTGLHQAMHELRHGSVTEAKHILARQIAVLANVLIIL' A
#
# COMPACT_ATOMS: atom_id res chain seq x y z
N MET A 1 9.12 -14.38 -14.27
CA MET A 1 9.22 -13.00 -13.76
C MET A 1 10.57 -12.41 -14.16
N ASN A 2 10.61 -11.23 -14.76
CA ASN A 2 11.87 -10.55 -15.12
C ASN A 2 12.26 -9.54 -14.01
N GLU A 3 13.50 -9.05 -14.06
CA GLU A 3 14.06 -8.12 -13.06
C GLU A 3 13.21 -6.85 -12.91
N ALA A 4 12.74 -6.29 -14.03
CA ALA A 4 11.90 -5.09 -14.03
C ALA A 4 10.57 -5.31 -13.29
N THR A 5 9.90 -6.44 -13.52
CA THR A 5 8.65 -6.81 -12.83
C THR A 5 8.88 -6.96 -11.33
N LEU A 6 9.96 -7.62 -10.93
CA LEU A 6 10.31 -7.77 -9.51
C LEU A 6 10.56 -6.40 -8.85
N GLN A 7 11.28 -5.51 -9.52
CA GLN A 7 11.58 -4.18 -8.98
C GLN A 7 10.33 -3.31 -8.83
N ILE A 8 9.39 -3.38 -9.80
CA ILE A 8 8.08 -2.73 -9.68
C ILE A 8 7.32 -3.27 -8.47
N GLY A 9 7.31 -4.59 -8.27
CA GLY A 9 6.67 -5.23 -7.12
C GLY A 9 7.24 -4.74 -5.79
N ILE A 10 8.57 -4.70 -5.66
CA ILE A 10 9.27 -4.21 -4.45
C ILE A 10 8.91 -2.75 -4.17
N THR A 11 9.00 -1.87 -5.17
CA THR A 11 8.65 -0.45 -5.00
C THR A 11 7.19 -0.27 -4.58
N ALA A 12 6.27 -1.00 -5.20
CA ALA A 12 4.84 -0.95 -4.87
C ALA A 12 4.56 -1.42 -3.44
N VAL A 13 5.17 -2.52 -2.99
CA VAL A 13 5.04 -3.00 -1.61
C VAL A 13 5.63 -2.00 -0.61
N SER A 14 6.78 -1.39 -0.93
CA SER A 14 7.41 -0.39 -0.06
C SER A 14 6.54 0.86 0.08
N ASN A 15 5.90 1.32 -1.00
CA ASN A 15 4.93 2.41 -0.96
C ASN A 15 3.68 2.02 -0.16
N ALA A 16 3.21 0.79 -0.32
CA ALA A 16 2.08 0.28 0.44
C ALA A 16 2.36 0.25 1.95
N HIS A 17 3.56 -0.16 2.34
CA HIS A 17 4.01 -0.13 3.72
C HIS A 17 3.98 1.28 4.33
N THR A 18 4.52 2.28 3.61
CA THR A 18 4.46 3.68 4.05
C THR A 18 3.02 4.17 4.19
N GLY A 19 2.14 3.82 3.24
CA GLY A 19 0.72 4.15 3.31
C GLY A 19 0.00 3.49 4.49
N LEU A 20 0.33 2.24 4.83
CA LEU A 20 -0.20 1.58 6.02
C LEU A 20 0.23 2.32 7.30
N HIS A 21 1.47 2.79 7.37
CA HIS A 21 1.93 3.58 8.51
C HIS A 21 1.15 4.90 8.65
N GLN A 22 0.86 5.58 7.53
CA GLN A 22 0.01 6.76 7.51
C GLN A 22 -1.42 6.45 7.96
N ALA A 23 -2.00 5.34 7.51
CA ALA A 23 -3.32 4.93 7.96
C ALA A 23 -3.35 4.67 9.48
N MET A 24 -2.32 4.02 10.03
CA MET A 24 -2.21 3.85 11.49
C MET A 24 -2.07 5.17 12.24
N HIS A 25 -1.34 6.13 11.67
CA HIS A 25 -1.26 7.48 12.23
C HIS A 25 -2.64 8.15 12.27
N GLU A 26 -3.40 8.10 11.17
CA GLU A 26 -4.75 8.65 11.09
C GLU A 26 -5.72 7.94 12.05
N LEU A 27 -5.60 6.62 12.25
CA LEU A 27 -6.39 5.89 13.24
C LEU A 27 -6.10 6.34 14.69
N ARG A 28 -4.87 6.76 14.98
CA ARG A 28 -4.44 7.13 16.34
C ARG A 28 -4.66 8.61 16.66
N HIS A 29 -4.47 9.48 15.68
CA HIS A 29 -4.34 10.92 15.90
C HIS A 29 -5.23 11.77 14.98
N GLY A 30 -5.85 11.15 13.97
CA GLY A 30 -6.56 11.85 12.91
C GLY A 30 -7.97 11.28 12.67
N SER A 31 -8.31 11.14 11.38
CA SER A 31 -9.65 10.75 10.96
C SER A 31 -9.74 9.27 10.59
N VAL A 32 -10.67 8.55 11.22
CA VAL A 32 -11.00 7.16 10.83
C VAL A 32 -11.45 7.07 9.36
N THR A 33 -12.12 8.09 8.84
CA THR A 33 -12.52 8.15 7.44
C THR A 33 -11.31 8.25 6.52
N GLU A 34 -10.31 9.06 6.88
CA GLU A 34 -9.07 9.19 6.11
C GLU A 34 -8.26 7.90 6.16
N ALA A 35 -8.12 7.31 7.35
CA ALA A 35 -7.49 6.00 7.51
C ALA A 35 -8.13 4.93 6.62
N LYS A 36 -9.47 4.87 6.53
CA LYS A 36 -10.17 3.93 5.66
C LYS A 36 -9.84 4.14 4.18
N HIS A 37 -9.76 5.39 3.72
CA HIS A 37 -9.39 5.69 2.33
C HIS A 37 -7.95 5.27 2.03
N ILE A 38 -7.02 5.54 2.95
CA ILE A 38 -5.63 5.13 2.81
C ILE A 38 -5.52 3.60 2.79
N LEU A 39 -6.20 2.90 3.69
CA LEU A 39 -6.23 1.42 3.74
C LEU A 39 -6.78 0.82 2.45
N ALA A 40 -7.90 1.33 1.94
CA ALA A 40 -8.50 0.87 0.69
C ALA A 40 -7.53 1.02 -0.49
N ARG A 41 -6.77 2.13 -0.55
CA ARG A 41 -5.72 2.34 -1.55
C ARG A 41 -4.61 1.30 -1.42
N GLN A 42 -4.15 1.00 -0.21
CA GLN A 42 -3.07 0.01 -0.03
C GLN A 42 -3.50 -1.40 -0.38
N ILE A 43 -4.75 -1.78 -0.08
CA ILE A 43 -5.32 -3.06 -0.52
C ILE A 43 -5.28 -3.18 -2.05
N ALA A 44 -5.67 -2.13 -2.78
CA ALA A 44 -5.64 -2.13 -4.24
C ALA A 44 -4.20 -2.25 -4.79
N VAL A 45 -3.23 -1.55 -4.19
CA VAL A 45 -1.82 -1.65 -4.58
C VAL A 45 -1.29 -3.07 -4.38
N LEU A 46 -1.54 -3.67 -3.21
CA LEU A 46 -1.07 -5.02 -2.91
C LEU A 46 -1.76 -6.08 -3.78
N ALA A 47 -3.06 -5.92 -4.06
CA ALA A 47 -3.78 -6.79 -4.99
C ALA A 47 -3.17 -6.72 -6.40
N ASN A 48 -2.82 -5.51 -6.87
CA ASN A 48 -2.14 -5.35 -8.15
C ASN A 48 -0.77 -6.02 -8.14
N VAL A 49 0.02 -5.89 -7.07
CA VAL A 49 1.31 -6.58 -6.96
C VAL A 49 1.15 -8.09 -7.10
N LEU A 50 0.15 -8.69 -6.44
CA LEU A 50 -0.12 -10.13 -6.52
C LEU A 50 -0.53 -10.62 -7.90
N ILE A 51 -1.06 -9.74 -8.77
CA ILE A 51 -1.42 -10.08 -10.16
C ILE A 51 -0.17 -10.11 -11.05
N ILE A 52 0.82 -9.27 -10.75
CA ILE A 52 1.97 -9.04 -11.64
C ILE A 52 3.17 -9.93 -11.27
N LEU A 53 3.25 -10.39 -10.00
CA LEU A 53 4.25 -11.35 -9.52
C LEU A 53 3.87 -12.80 -9.87
#